data_AF-A0A4U0U7K1-F1
#
_entry.id   AF-A0A4U0U7K1-F1
#
_cell.length_a   1.000
_cell.length_b   1.000
_cell.length_c   1.000
_cell.angle_alpha   90.00
_cell.angle_beta   90.00
_cell.angle_gamma   90.00
#
_symmetry.space_group_name_H-M   'P 1'
#
loop_
_entity.id
_entity.type
_entity.pdbx_description
1 polymer ?
#
loop_
_entity_poly.entity_id
_entity_poly.type
_entity_poly.pdbx_seq_one_letter_code
_entity_poly.pdbx_strand_id
1 'polypeptide(L)'
;MPAFSVRCVKISKNTRTPKRSPSWSDRVFRGQSTKSGAKENTQTTSEPSVKANAVGPMAYVTLLGFTLSVILFTISIVFGDGMSLVATLSLSLLSTLTGVGNSWRLELPKRNAGFAPPGDTVIKWANGRYLVIRCDEDVARALFFAPERIDYLIPKLQFAWGEEQGIVGGNANKNFTEALWKAIMLTKSTDWVVNGNAAPRTDAWKEWLHQARDRAQTAEAYKSILEKPLWPGKALDKGVSWGVREKWDAKEAWDHIIKAQAADAV
;
A
#
# COMPACT_ATOMS: atom_id res chain seq x y z
N MET A 1 -10.09 13.60 -20.57
CA MET A 1 -10.38 12.77 -19.38
C MET A 1 -11.59 13.36 -18.67
N PRO A 2 -12.48 12.57 -18.04
CA PRO A 2 -13.65 13.11 -17.35
C PRO A 2 -13.24 14.05 -16.20
N ALA A 3 -14.08 15.05 -15.93
CA ALA A 3 -13.85 16.03 -14.85
C ALA A 3 -13.83 15.32 -13.48
N PHE A 4 -14.87 14.52 -13.22
CA PHE A 4 -15.01 13.73 -12.00
C PHE A 4 -14.95 12.24 -12.32
N SER A 5 -14.21 11.47 -11.52
CA SER A 5 -14.14 10.02 -11.68
C SER A 5 -13.90 9.30 -10.37
N VAL A 6 -14.54 8.15 -10.21
CA VAL A 6 -14.34 7.26 -9.05
C VAL A 6 -13.87 5.91 -9.57
N ARG A 7 -12.83 5.38 -8.94
CA ARG A 7 -12.35 4.01 -9.19
C ARG A 7 -12.25 3.27 -7.88
N CYS A 8 -12.52 1.97 -7.92
CA CYS A 8 -12.36 1.07 -6.80
C CYS A 8 -11.33 0.01 -7.16
N VAL A 9 -10.34 -0.20 -6.30
CA VAL A 9 -9.34 -1.26 -6.45
C VAL A 9 -9.30 -2.08 -5.18
N LYS A 10 -9.53 -3.39 -5.30
CA LYS A 10 -9.36 -4.32 -4.19
C LYS A 10 -7.92 -4.81 -4.20
N ILE A 11 -7.15 -4.51 -3.16
CA ILE A 11 -5.79 -5.00 -2.98
C ILE A 11 -5.81 -6.04 -1.86
N SER A 12 -5.30 -7.23 -2.15
CA SER A 12 -5.14 -8.27 -1.14
C SER A 12 -3.72 -8.87 -1.18
N LYS A 13 -3.24 -9.28 -0.01
CA LYS A 13 -1.93 -9.93 0.14
C LYS A 13 -1.99 -11.34 -0.44
N ASN A 14 -1.05 -11.67 -1.33
CA ASN A 14 -0.92 -13.02 -1.86
C ASN A 14 -0.27 -13.93 -0.80
N THR A 15 -1.10 -14.61 -0.01
CA THR A 15 -0.66 -15.60 1.00
C THR A 15 -0.05 -16.86 0.40
N ARG A 16 -0.14 -17.06 -0.92
CA ARG A 16 0.37 -18.27 -1.62
C ARG A 16 1.80 -18.15 -2.12
N THR A 17 2.48 -17.05 -1.84
CA THR A 17 3.87 -16.95 -2.24
C THR A 17 4.71 -17.85 -1.34
N PRO A 18 5.38 -18.87 -1.89
CA PRO A 18 6.16 -19.78 -1.08
C PRO A 18 7.23 -18.94 -0.38
N LYS A 19 7.24 -19.01 0.96
CA LYS A 19 8.35 -18.51 1.79
C LYS A 19 9.59 -19.23 1.26
N ARG A 20 10.36 -18.60 0.37
CA ARG A 20 11.55 -19.21 -0.22
C ARG A 20 12.47 -19.53 0.95
N SER A 21 12.77 -20.81 1.14
CA SER A 21 13.67 -21.22 2.22
C SER A 21 15.03 -20.54 2.01
N PRO A 22 15.66 -20.03 3.07
CA PRO A 22 16.94 -19.35 2.96
C PRO A 22 17.96 -20.25 2.27
N SER A 23 18.64 -19.73 1.24
CA SER A 23 19.71 -20.48 0.59
C SER A 23 20.91 -20.63 1.52
N TRP A 24 21.85 -21.52 1.21
CA TRP A 24 23.03 -21.71 2.05
C TRP A 24 23.83 -20.42 2.25
N SER A 25 23.97 -19.59 1.21
CA SER A 25 24.64 -18.28 1.32
C SER A 25 23.85 -17.28 2.15
N ASP A 26 22.51 -17.29 2.09
CA ASP A 26 21.69 -16.45 2.96
C ASP A 26 21.82 -16.82 4.44
N ARG A 27 22.05 -18.09 4.75
CA ARG A 27 22.31 -18.56 6.12
C ARG A 27 23.65 -18.06 6.64
N VAL A 28 24.71 -18.22 5.86
CA VAL A 28 26.08 -17.88 6.26
C VAL A 28 26.31 -16.37 6.31
N PHE A 29 25.91 -15.63 5.27
CA PHE A 29 26.24 -14.21 5.16
C PHE A 29 25.20 -13.27 5.80
N ARG A 30 23.95 -13.72 6.03
CA ARG A 30 22.89 -12.87 6.61
C ARG A 30 22.33 -13.38 7.94
N GLY A 31 22.85 -14.48 8.49
CA GLY A 31 22.45 -15.02 9.79
C GLY A 31 20.98 -15.41 9.88
N GLN A 32 20.42 -15.97 8.80
CA GLN A 32 19.02 -16.45 8.80
C GLN A 32 18.94 -17.85 9.44
N SER A 33 18.24 -17.96 10.59
CA SER A 33 18.04 -19.23 11.31
C SER A 33 16.89 -20.06 10.71
N THR A 34 17.10 -21.38 10.60
CA THR A 34 16.16 -22.37 10.07
C THR A 34 15.14 -22.87 11.10
N LYS A 35 14.80 -22.11 12.15
CA LYS A 35 13.70 -22.50 13.06
C LYS A 35 12.34 -22.18 12.41
N SER A 36 12.00 -22.94 11.37
CA SER A 36 10.64 -23.14 10.91
C SER A 36 10.22 -24.55 11.35
N GLY A 37 9.71 -24.67 12.57
CA GLY A 37 9.26 -25.95 13.11
C GLY A 37 9.33 -26.06 14.64
N ALA A 38 8.75 -25.10 15.36
CA ALA A 38 8.34 -25.34 16.75
C ALA A 38 6.83 -25.11 16.81
N LYS A 39 6.10 -26.16 17.22
CA LYS A 39 4.66 -26.12 17.47
C LYS A 39 4.36 -24.96 18.43
N GLU A 40 3.57 -23.98 18.00
CA GLU A 40 3.04 -22.96 18.89
C GLU A 40 1.54 -22.83 18.63
N ASN A 41 0.76 -23.42 19.53
CA ASN A 41 -0.68 -23.27 19.62
C ASN A 41 -1.01 -21.93 20.28
N THR A 42 -0.68 -20.83 19.60
CA THR A 42 -1.11 -19.47 19.93
C THR A 42 -1.12 -18.70 18.61
N GLN A 43 -2.21 -17.97 18.34
CA GLN A 43 -2.39 -17.18 17.12
C GLN A 43 -1.41 -15.99 17.07
N THR A 44 -0.13 -16.24 16.80
CA THR A 44 0.89 -15.22 16.49
C THR A 44 1.21 -15.31 15.01
N THR A 45 0.62 -14.40 14.24
CA THR A 45 0.79 -14.26 12.80
C THR A 45 2.27 -14.17 12.44
N SER A 46 2.83 -15.25 11.87
CA SER A 46 4.27 -15.32 11.53
C SER A 46 4.68 -14.21 10.56
N GLU A 47 5.75 -13.50 10.90
CA GLU A 47 6.22 -12.31 10.18
C GLU A 47 6.66 -12.64 8.74
N PRO A 48 6.31 -11.78 7.76
CA PRO A 48 7.02 -11.72 6.49
C PRO A 48 8.28 -10.87 6.69
N SER A 49 9.39 -11.51 7.08
CA SER A 49 10.70 -10.85 7.06
C SER A 49 11.14 -10.67 5.61
N VAL A 50 10.99 -9.46 5.08
CA VAL A 50 11.50 -9.10 3.75
C VAL A 50 12.99 -8.79 3.88
N LYS A 51 13.82 -9.83 3.87
CA LYS A 51 15.28 -9.70 3.81
C LYS A 51 15.73 -9.84 2.36
N ALA A 52 16.57 -8.90 1.91
CA ALA A 52 17.20 -8.97 0.59
C ALA A 52 18.08 -10.22 0.46
N ASN A 53 18.26 -10.72 -0.76
CA ASN A 53 19.12 -11.87 -1.04
C ASN A 53 20.60 -11.55 -0.71
N ALA A 54 21.37 -12.54 -0.23
CA ALA A 54 22.80 -12.40 0.03
C ALA A 54 23.62 -12.16 -1.25
N VAL A 55 23.16 -12.69 -2.38
CA VAL A 55 23.85 -12.56 -3.68
C VAL A 55 23.15 -11.47 -4.50
N GLY A 56 23.46 -10.22 -4.18
CA GLY A 56 23.08 -9.05 -4.98
C GLY A 56 24.28 -8.49 -5.75
N PRO A 57 24.08 -7.60 -6.75
CA PRO A 57 25.16 -6.92 -7.45
C PRO A 57 26.16 -6.24 -6.50
N MET A 58 25.66 -5.69 -5.38
CA MET A 58 26.49 -5.09 -4.33
C MET A 58 27.46 -6.09 -3.67
N ALA A 59 27.06 -7.37 -3.53
CA ALA A 59 27.93 -8.41 -2.96
C ALA A 59 29.11 -8.73 -3.89
N TYR A 60 28.91 -8.65 -5.21
CA TYR A 60 29.98 -8.83 -6.18
C TYR A 60 30.98 -7.66 -6.14
N VAL A 61 30.49 -6.43 -6.03
CA VAL A 61 31.34 -5.24 -5.88
C VAL A 61 32.17 -5.30 -4.59
N THR A 62 31.58 -5.75 -3.48
CA THR A 62 32.34 -5.92 -2.22
C THR A 62 33.39 -7.02 -2.32
N LEU A 63 33.10 -8.11 -3.04
CA LEU A 63 34.06 -9.21 -3.23
C LEU A 63 35.24 -8.75 -4.10
N LEU A 64 34.98 -7.99 -5.16
CA LEU A 64 36.01 -7.37 -5.99
C LEU A 64 36.86 -6.36 -5.20
N GLY A 65 36.24 -5.52 -4.37
CA GLY A 65 36.97 -4.60 -3.49
C GLY A 65 37.86 -5.34 -2.49
N PHE A 66 37.37 -6.46 -1.93
CA PHE A 66 38.15 -7.31 -1.03
C PHE A 66 39.35 -7.96 -1.74
N THR A 67 39.17 -8.51 -2.95
CA THR A 67 40.27 -9.12 -3.69
C THR A 67 41.34 -8.09 -4.06
N LEU A 68 40.95 -6.89 -4.48
CA LEU A 68 41.89 -5.80 -4.77
C LEU A 68 42.68 -5.38 -3.51
N SER A 69 42.02 -5.33 -2.35
CA SER A 69 42.69 -5.01 -1.07
C SER A 69 43.75 -6.05 -0.71
N VAL A 70 43.47 -7.34 -0.90
CA VAL A 70 44.44 -8.43 -0.65
C VAL A 70 45.63 -8.36 -1.61
N ILE A 71 45.38 -8.06 -2.88
CA ILE A 71 46.44 -7.90 -3.88
C ILE A 71 47.37 -6.75 -3.51
N LEU A 72 46.83 -5.56 -3.19
CA LEU A 72 47.63 -4.41 -2.79
C LEU A 72 48.42 -4.67 -1.50
N PHE A 73 47.79 -5.33 -0.51
CA PHE A 73 48.47 -5.70 0.72
C PHE A 73 49.68 -6.63 0.46
N THR A 74 49.51 -7.63 -0.40
CA THR A 74 50.59 -8.57 -0.76
C THR A 74 51.72 -7.86 -1.49
N ILE A 75 51.39 -6.98 -2.44
CA ILE A 75 52.40 -6.18 -3.18
C ILE A 75 53.15 -5.25 -2.21
N SER A 76 52.45 -4.63 -1.25
CA SER A 76 53.05 -3.75 -0.25
C SER A 76 54.13 -4.47 0.60
N ILE A 77 53.87 -5.74 0.97
CA ILE A 77 54.84 -6.58 1.68
C ILE A 77 56.06 -6.88 0.81
N VAL A 78 55.84 -7.21 -0.47
CA VAL A 78 56.93 -7.58 -1.40
C VAL A 78 57.87 -6.40 -1.68
N PHE A 79 57.31 -5.19 -1.82
CA PHE A 79 58.09 -3.99 -2.08
C PHE A 79 58.66 -3.34 -0.81
N GLY A 80 58.25 -3.79 0.39
CA GLY A 80 58.78 -3.31 1.66
C GLY A 80 58.38 -1.87 2.00
N ASP A 81 57.26 -1.36 1.45
CA ASP A 81 56.78 -0.01 1.71
C ASP A 81 55.87 0.02 2.97
N GLY A 82 56.46 0.44 4.08
CA GLY A 82 55.77 0.55 5.37
C GLY A 82 54.61 1.55 5.38
N MET A 83 54.68 2.62 4.57
CA MET A 83 53.61 3.62 4.54
C MET A 83 52.36 3.07 3.83
N SER A 84 52.57 2.33 2.75
CA SER A 84 51.50 1.64 2.01
C SER A 84 50.81 0.56 2.86
N LEU A 85 51.56 -0.14 3.72
CA LEU A 85 51.01 -1.11 4.68
C LEU A 85 50.04 -0.46 5.69
N VAL A 86 50.46 0.63 6.32
CA VAL A 86 49.64 1.35 7.32
C VAL A 86 48.38 1.93 6.67
N ALA A 87 48.50 2.47 5.45
CA ALA A 87 47.36 2.99 4.70
C ALA A 87 46.32 1.91 4.39
N THR A 88 46.78 0.74 3.91
CA THR A 88 45.89 -0.39 3.57
C THR A 88 45.17 -0.93 4.81
N LEU A 89 45.88 -1.03 5.94
CA LEU A 89 45.31 -1.47 7.21
C LEU A 89 44.23 -0.48 7.70
N SER A 90 44.51 0.83 7.64
CA SER A 90 43.58 1.87 8.09
C SER A 90 42.29 1.90 7.24
N LEU A 91 42.41 1.72 5.92
CA LEU A 91 41.27 1.63 5.01
C LEU A 91 40.41 0.38 5.27
N SER A 92 41.03 -0.76 5.57
CA SER A 92 40.30 -1.99 5.92
C SER A 92 39.49 -1.83 7.22
N LEU A 93 40.06 -1.12 8.21
CA LEU A 93 39.40 -0.82 9.47
C LEU A 93 38.21 0.11 9.27
N LEU A 94 38.39 1.18 8.48
CA LEU A 94 37.34 2.16 8.18
C LEU A 94 36.17 1.51 7.41
N SER A 95 36.47 0.62 6.47
CA SER A 95 35.47 -0.15 5.73
C SER A 95 34.63 -1.03 6.66
N THR A 96 35.29 -1.74 7.59
CA THR A 96 34.62 -2.60 8.58
C THR A 96 33.72 -1.77 9.51
N LEU A 97 34.23 -0.64 10.01
CA LEU A 97 33.47 0.25 10.89
C LEU A 97 32.24 0.84 10.20
N THR A 98 32.37 1.26 8.94
CA THR A 98 31.26 1.77 8.14
C THR A 98 30.21 0.68 7.86
N GLY A 99 30.65 -0.56 7.62
CA GLY A 99 29.76 -1.71 7.44
C GLY A 99 28.94 -2.04 8.69
N VAL A 100 29.55 -1.97 9.88
CA VAL A 100 28.86 -2.14 11.16
C VAL A 100 27.92 -0.97 11.44
N GLY A 101 28.38 0.27 11.21
CA GLY A 101 27.59 1.49 11.41
C GLY A 101 26.37 1.59 10.49
N ASN A 102 26.41 0.94 9.32
CA ASN A 102 25.30 0.90 8.35
C ASN A 102 24.44 -0.37 8.46
N SER A 103 24.56 -1.14 9.55
CA SER A 103 23.77 -2.34 9.76
C SER A 103 22.37 -1.99 10.25
N TRP A 104 21.45 -1.74 9.31
CA TRP A 104 20.05 -1.44 9.63
C TRP A 104 19.15 -2.66 9.41
N ARG A 105 18.16 -2.81 10.29
CA ARG A 105 17.07 -3.78 10.14
C ARG A 105 15.76 -3.02 10.02
N LEU A 106 15.04 -3.27 8.94
CA LEU A 106 13.67 -2.78 8.75
C LEU A 106 12.74 -3.62 9.61
N GLU A 107 12.13 -3.01 10.63
CA GLU A 107 11.06 -3.60 11.41
C GLU A 107 9.73 -2.96 11.02
N LEU A 108 8.84 -3.76 10.46
CA LEU A 108 7.49 -3.28 10.16
C LEU A 108 6.72 -3.09 11.48
N PRO A 109 5.94 -2.00 11.65
CA PRO A 109 5.14 -1.78 12.85
C PRO A 109 4.24 -3.00 13.12
N LYS A 110 4.40 -3.64 14.27
CA LYS A 110 3.61 -4.82 14.66
C LYS A 110 2.26 -4.39 15.20
N ARG A 111 1.23 -5.15 14.81
CA ARG A 111 -0.13 -5.01 15.31
C ARG A 111 -0.23 -5.61 16.71
N ASN A 112 -0.80 -4.87 17.66
CA ASN A 112 -1.32 -5.47 18.90
C ASN A 112 -2.63 -6.20 18.56
N ALA A 113 -2.82 -7.42 19.08
CA ALA A 113 -3.89 -8.35 18.66
C ALA A 113 -5.35 -7.89 18.88
N GLY A 114 -5.60 -6.62 19.23
CA GLY A 114 -6.93 -6.04 19.46
C GLY A 114 -7.78 -5.83 18.20
N PHE A 115 -8.87 -5.07 18.37
CA PHE A 115 -9.84 -4.73 17.32
C PHE A 115 -9.18 -3.91 16.20
N ALA A 116 -9.22 -4.45 14.99
CA ALA A 116 -8.71 -3.84 13.78
C ALA A 116 -9.83 -3.02 13.09
N PRO A 117 -9.71 -1.69 12.95
CA PRO A 117 -10.63 -0.95 12.10
C PRO A 117 -10.48 -1.40 10.63
N PRO A 118 -11.53 -1.21 9.80
CA PRO A 118 -11.45 -1.50 8.37
C PRO A 118 -10.27 -0.77 7.71
N GLY A 119 -9.48 -1.47 6.89
CA GLY A 119 -8.32 -0.92 6.19
C GLY A 119 -8.63 -0.15 4.90
N ASP A 120 -9.91 0.10 4.62
CA ASP A 120 -10.32 0.77 3.39
C ASP A 120 -9.78 2.21 3.36
N THR A 121 -9.03 2.54 2.32
CA THR A 121 -8.35 3.83 2.16
C THR A 121 -8.91 4.58 0.96
N VAL A 122 -9.23 5.87 1.13
CA VAL A 122 -9.69 6.74 0.04
C VAL A 122 -8.64 7.81 -0.25
N ILE A 123 -8.23 7.88 -1.52
CA ILE A 123 -7.37 8.96 -2.01
C ILE A 123 -8.25 9.97 -2.76
N LYS A 124 -8.28 11.20 -2.26
CA LYS A 124 -8.96 12.35 -2.87
C LYS A 124 -7.95 13.18 -3.67
N TRP A 125 -8.29 13.51 -4.92
CA TRP A 125 -7.59 14.54 -5.69
C TRP A 125 -8.37 15.86 -5.68
N ALA A 126 -7.65 16.98 -5.91
CA ALA A 126 -8.24 18.32 -5.97
C ALA A 126 -9.37 18.46 -7.00
N ASN A 127 -9.29 17.72 -8.11
CA ASN A 127 -10.27 17.79 -9.20
C ASN A 127 -11.58 16.99 -8.93
N GLY A 128 -11.83 16.56 -7.69
CA GLY A 128 -13.00 15.75 -7.35
C GLY A 128 -12.95 14.32 -7.92
N ARG A 129 -11.73 13.79 -8.07
CA ARG A 129 -11.50 12.37 -8.38
C ARG A 129 -11.26 11.61 -7.08
N TYR A 130 -11.73 10.38 -7.04
CA TYR A 130 -11.58 9.50 -5.88
C TYR A 130 -11.05 8.13 -6.31
N LEU A 131 -10.09 7.61 -5.56
CA LEU A 131 -9.64 6.23 -5.65
C LEU A 131 -9.92 5.57 -4.31
N VAL A 132 -10.86 4.63 -4.32
CA VAL A 132 -11.19 3.81 -3.16
C VAL A 132 -10.37 2.53 -3.25
N ILE A 133 -9.56 2.29 -2.24
CA ILE A 133 -8.69 1.14 -2.14
C ILE A 133 -9.25 0.26 -1.04
N ARG A 134 -9.78 -0.90 -1.42
CA ARG A 134 -10.31 -1.88 -0.48
C ARG A 134 -9.21 -2.85 -0.11
N CYS A 135 -8.76 -2.81 1.13
CA CYS A 135 -7.65 -3.63 1.59
C CYS A 135 -7.73 -3.90 3.09
N ASP A 136 -7.03 -4.95 3.53
CA ASP A 136 -6.86 -5.24 4.95
C ASP A 136 -6.04 -4.13 5.62
N GLU A 137 -6.28 -3.89 6.91
CA GLU A 137 -5.63 -2.83 7.69
C GLU A 137 -4.09 -2.94 7.66
N ASP A 138 -3.55 -4.17 7.70
CA ASP A 138 -2.12 -4.41 7.62
C ASP A 138 -1.51 -3.94 6.29
N VAL A 139 -2.26 -4.14 5.18
CA VAL A 139 -1.86 -3.70 3.84
C VAL A 139 -1.96 -2.17 3.75
N ALA A 140 -3.05 -1.61 4.27
CA ALA A 140 -3.27 -0.17 4.29
C ALA A 140 -2.17 0.56 5.08
N ARG A 141 -1.83 0.06 6.26
CA ARG A 141 -0.79 0.63 7.12
C ARG A 141 0.59 0.56 6.48
N ALA A 142 0.94 -0.57 5.89
CA ALA A 142 2.23 -0.75 5.22
C ALA A 142 2.38 0.13 3.96
N LEU A 143 1.29 0.34 3.21
CA LEU A 143 1.33 1.08 1.94
C LEU A 143 1.09 2.58 2.10
N PHE A 144 0.15 3.00 2.96
CA PHE A 144 -0.33 4.39 3.01
C PHE A 144 -0.02 5.11 4.33
N PHE A 145 0.12 4.38 5.45
CA PHE A 145 0.25 4.99 6.78
C PHE A 145 1.59 4.74 7.47
N ALA A 146 2.57 4.14 6.80
CA ALA A 146 3.89 3.93 7.38
C ALA A 146 4.65 5.27 7.48
N PRO A 147 5.17 5.66 8.67
CA PRO A 147 5.84 6.94 8.88
C PRO A 147 7.22 7.04 8.21
N GLU A 148 7.81 5.91 7.79
CA GLU A 148 9.04 5.90 7.01
C GLU A 148 8.72 5.77 5.52
N ARG A 149 9.26 6.68 4.71
CA ARG A 149 9.21 6.63 3.25
C ARG A 149 10.10 5.47 2.78
N ILE A 150 9.56 4.26 2.78
CA ILE A 150 10.23 3.10 2.19
C ILE A 150 10.01 3.19 0.69
N ASP A 151 11.08 3.41 -0.07
CA ASP A 151 11.05 3.30 -1.53
C ASP A 151 10.87 1.84 -1.91
N TYR A 152 9.60 1.45 -2.06
CA TYR A 152 9.27 0.15 -2.64
C TYR A 152 9.60 0.22 -4.13
N LEU A 153 10.78 -0.26 -4.51
CA LEU A 153 10.90 -0.91 -5.81
C LEU A 153 9.87 -2.03 -5.76
N ILE A 154 8.78 -1.88 -6.50
CA ILE A 154 7.80 -2.93 -6.72
C ILE A 154 8.31 -3.68 -7.96
N PRO A 155 9.25 -4.65 -7.85
CA PRO A 155 9.49 -5.56 -8.95
C PRO A 155 8.19 -6.32 -9.13
N LYS A 156 7.52 -6.08 -10.27
CA LYS A 156 6.37 -6.83 -10.81
C LYS A 156 5.64 -7.61 -9.70
N LEU A 157 4.76 -6.92 -8.97
CA LEU A 157 4.12 -7.34 -7.71
C LEU A 157 3.53 -8.76 -7.83
N GLN A 158 4.35 -9.81 -7.64
CA GLN A 158 3.91 -11.21 -7.70
C GLN A 158 3.23 -11.63 -6.39
N PHE A 159 3.34 -10.76 -5.38
CA PHE A 159 3.00 -10.98 -3.98
C PHE A 159 1.74 -10.22 -3.52
N ALA A 160 1.15 -9.40 -4.36
CA ALA A 160 -0.14 -8.78 -4.10
C ALA A 160 -0.86 -8.60 -5.44
N TRP A 161 -2.15 -8.90 -5.44
CA TRP A 161 -2.97 -8.79 -6.64
C TRP A 161 -4.03 -7.73 -6.37
N GLY A 162 -4.12 -6.78 -7.29
CA GLY A 162 -5.16 -5.78 -7.33
C GLY A 162 -6.22 -6.20 -8.35
N GLU A 163 -7.49 -6.17 -7.98
CA GLU A 163 -8.62 -6.29 -8.91
C GLU A 163 -9.39 -4.97 -8.94
N GLU A 164 -9.52 -4.35 -10.11
CA GLU A 164 -10.40 -3.19 -10.27
C GLU A 164 -11.86 -3.64 -10.13
N GLN A 165 -12.60 -2.92 -9.29
CA GLN A 165 -14.04 -3.11 -9.11
C GLN A 165 -14.78 -2.00 -9.85
N GLY A 166 -15.85 -2.39 -10.54
CA GLY A 166 -16.71 -1.49 -11.27
C GLY A 166 -17.64 -0.73 -10.35
N ILE A 167 -18.32 0.26 -10.90
CA ILE A 167 -19.36 1.03 -10.22
C ILE A 167 -20.53 1.15 -11.19
N VAL A 168 -21.77 1.07 -10.70
CA VAL A 168 -22.95 1.26 -11.56
C VAL A 168 -22.87 2.63 -12.24
N GLY A 169 -23.17 2.68 -13.54
CA GLY A 169 -23.11 3.91 -14.33
C GLY A 169 -21.69 4.36 -14.67
N GLY A 170 -20.69 3.47 -14.52
CA GLY A 170 -19.33 3.71 -14.95
C GLY A 170 -18.50 4.61 -14.03
N ASN A 171 -17.23 4.77 -14.39
CA ASN A 171 -16.23 5.43 -13.57
C ASN A 171 -16.29 6.97 -13.69
N ALA A 172 -16.92 7.50 -14.72
CA ALA A 172 -17.02 8.94 -14.99
C ALA A 172 -18.34 9.50 -14.46
N ASN A 173 -18.29 10.68 -13.85
CA ASN A 173 -19.46 11.34 -13.26
C ASN A 173 -19.63 12.74 -13.83
N LYS A 174 -20.88 13.21 -13.93
CA LYS A 174 -21.19 14.56 -14.40
C LYS A 174 -21.00 15.59 -13.30
N ASN A 175 -21.31 15.20 -12.07
CA ASN A 175 -21.38 16.08 -10.91
C ASN A 175 -20.46 15.62 -9.78
N PHE A 176 -20.01 16.57 -8.96
CA PHE A 176 -19.21 16.30 -7.77
C PHE A 176 -19.97 15.45 -6.74
N THR A 177 -21.25 15.75 -6.50
CA THR A 177 -22.12 15.01 -5.56
C THR A 177 -22.30 13.55 -5.98
N GLU A 178 -22.39 13.27 -7.28
CA GLU A 178 -22.45 11.92 -7.82
C GLU A 178 -21.14 11.15 -7.61
N ALA A 179 -19.99 11.81 -7.84
CA ALA A 179 -18.69 11.22 -7.57
C ALA A 179 -18.47 10.95 -6.07
N LEU A 180 -18.86 11.90 -5.22
CA LEU A 180 -18.78 11.75 -3.77
C LEU A 180 -19.70 10.63 -3.29
N TRP A 181 -20.93 10.56 -3.81
CA TRP A 181 -21.88 9.48 -3.51
C TRP A 181 -21.30 8.11 -3.85
N LYS A 182 -20.75 7.93 -5.06
CA LYS A 182 -20.12 6.66 -5.45
C LYS A 182 -18.97 6.27 -4.53
N ALA A 183 -18.15 7.23 -4.06
CA ALA A 183 -17.11 6.95 -3.09
C ALA A 183 -17.66 6.55 -1.70
N ILE A 184 -18.72 7.21 -1.24
CA ILE A 184 -19.41 6.86 0.03
C ILE A 184 -20.07 5.48 -0.07
N MET A 185 -20.70 5.17 -1.20
CA MET A 185 -21.31 3.85 -1.48
C MET A 185 -20.28 2.73 -1.38
N LEU A 186 -19.08 2.94 -1.93
CA LEU A 186 -17.99 1.95 -1.91
C LEU A 186 -17.40 1.73 -0.51
N THR A 187 -17.30 2.80 0.28
CA THR A 187 -16.69 2.76 1.63
C THR A 187 -17.68 2.44 2.74
N LYS A 188 -18.98 2.65 2.50
CA LYS A 188 -20.06 2.54 3.50
C LYS A 188 -19.86 3.40 4.75
N SER A 189 -19.00 4.42 4.68
CA SER A 189 -18.72 5.37 5.76
C SER A 189 -18.61 6.78 5.19
N THR A 190 -18.99 7.76 6.01
CA THR A 190 -18.83 9.19 5.74
C THR A 190 -17.76 9.84 6.63
N ASP A 191 -17.14 9.09 7.53
CA ASP A 191 -16.20 9.62 8.52
C ASP A 191 -14.95 10.20 7.85
N TRP A 192 -14.49 9.56 6.77
CA TRP A 192 -13.38 10.05 5.94
C TRP A 192 -13.71 11.36 5.20
N VAL A 193 -14.99 11.64 4.91
CA VAL A 193 -15.42 12.90 4.28
C VAL A 193 -15.26 14.05 5.27
N VAL A 194 -15.68 13.83 6.52
CA VAL A 194 -15.61 14.82 7.60
C VAL A 194 -14.16 15.04 8.05
N ASN A 195 -13.41 13.95 8.25
CA ASN A 195 -12.01 14.01 8.69
C ASN A 195 -11.08 14.56 7.59
N GLY A 196 -11.33 14.20 6.33
CA GLY A 196 -10.53 14.62 5.18
C GLY A 196 -10.95 15.97 4.58
N ASN A 197 -11.88 16.71 5.20
CA ASN A 197 -12.49 17.92 4.65
C ASN A 197 -12.87 17.76 3.17
N ALA A 198 -13.46 16.60 2.84
CA ALA A 198 -13.79 16.27 1.47
C ALA A 198 -14.97 17.10 0.94
N ALA A 199 -15.89 17.48 1.84
CA ALA A 199 -17.03 18.37 1.60
C ALA A 199 -17.07 19.52 2.65
N PRO A 200 -17.70 20.66 2.33
CA PRO A 200 -17.91 21.76 3.28
C PRO A 200 -18.69 21.33 4.53
N ARG A 201 -18.37 21.91 5.68
CA ARG A 201 -19.06 21.64 6.97
C ARG A 201 -20.29 22.54 7.13
N THR A 202 -21.30 22.35 6.29
CA THR A 202 -22.61 23.02 6.43
C THR A 202 -23.69 22.04 6.87
N ASP A 203 -24.80 22.53 7.43
CA ASP A 203 -25.89 21.67 7.88
C ASP A 203 -26.58 20.94 6.73
N ALA A 204 -26.64 21.56 5.55
CA ALA A 204 -27.06 20.91 4.30
C ALA A 204 -26.24 19.66 3.99
N TRP A 205 -24.91 19.79 4.11
CA TRP A 205 -23.98 18.69 3.88
C TRP A 205 -24.07 17.62 4.94
N LYS A 206 -24.30 17.97 6.21
CA LYS A 206 -24.50 16.97 7.28
C LYS A 206 -25.72 16.10 6.99
N GLU A 207 -26.84 16.72 6.64
CA GLU A 207 -28.08 16.01 6.30
C GLU A 207 -27.91 15.11 5.08
N TRP A 208 -27.32 15.66 4.00
CA TRP A 208 -27.07 14.88 2.79
C TRP A 208 -26.12 13.70 3.04
N LEU A 209 -25.07 13.89 3.84
CA LEU A 209 -24.13 12.83 4.20
C LEU A 209 -24.78 11.75 5.06
N HIS A 210 -25.71 12.13 5.95
CA HIS A 210 -26.48 11.18 6.74
C HIS A 210 -27.32 10.28 5.82
N GLN A 211 -28.11 10.87 4.92
CA GLN A 211 -28.93 10.12 3.95
C GLN A 211 -28.08 9.25 3.02
N ALA A 212 -26.92 9.75 2.59
CA ALA A 212 -25.97 8.98 1.80
C ALA A 212 -25.43 7.77 2.58
N ARG A 213 -25.04 7.94 3.84
CA ARG A 213 -24.52 6.86 4.68
C ARG A 213 -25.54 5.72 4.82
N ASP A 214 -26.79 6.05 5.13
CA ASP A 214 -27.85 5.06 5.34
C ASP A 214 -28.09 4.22 4.08
N ARG A 215 -28.15 4.89 2.92
CA ARG A 215 -28.28 4.21 1.62
C ARG A 215 -27.05 3.38 1.26
N ALA A 216 -25.85 3.87 1.58
CA ALA A 216 -24.61 3.15 1.32
C ALA A 216 -24.53 1.81 2.09
N GLN A 217 -25.15 1.72 3.28
CA GLN A 217 -25.22 0.45 4.00
C GLN A 217 -25.99 -0.62 3.22
N THR A 218 -27.06 -0.23 2.53
CA THR A 218 -27.88 -1.10 1.68
C THR A 218 -27.21 -1.48 0.34
N ALA A 219 -26.07 -0.86 0.00
CA ALA A 219 -25.36 -1.16 -1.24
C ALA A 219 -24.78 -2.58 -1.24
N GLU A 220 -25.06 -3.33 -2.31
CA GLU A 220 -24.59 -4.69 -2.52
C GLU A 220 -23.63 -4.73 -3.71
N ALA A 221 -22.70 -5.69 -3.65
CA ALA A 221 -21.78 -5.96 -4.75
C ALA A 221 -22.40 -6.99 -5.69
N TYR A 222 -22.55 -6.67 -6.97
CA TYR A 222 -23.04 -7.59 -8.00
C TYR A 222 -21.99 -7.80 -9.09
N LYS A 223 -22.05 -8.93 -9.80
CA LYS A 223 -21.14 -9.20 -10.91
C LYS A 223 -21.59 -8.41 -12.13
N SER A 224 -20.71 -7.62 -12.74
CA SER A 224 -21.00 -6.91 -13.98
C SER A 224 -19.77 -6.75 -14.86
N ILE A 225 -20.02 -6.36 -16.11
CA ILE A 225 -18.96 -6.01 -17.05
C ILE A 225 -18.32 -4.69 -16.61
N LEU A 226 -16.99 -4.65 -16.58
CA LEU A 226 -16.21 -3.44 -16.27
C LEU A 226 -16.10 -2.57 -17.52
N GLU A 227 -16.54 -1.31 -17.43
CA GLU A 227 -16.31 -0.34 -18.50
C GLU A 227 -14.88 0.24 -18.40
N LYS A 228 -14.03 -0.09 -19.38
CA LYS A 228 -12.66 0.45 -19.54
C LYS A 228 -11.77 0.30 -18.27
N PRO A 229 -11.49 -0.96 -17.83
CA PRO A 229 -10.58 -1.21 -16.72
C PRO A 229 -9.16 -0.76 -17.08
N LEU A 230 -8.48 -0.12 -16.14
CA LEU A 230 -7.11 0.36 -16.27
C LEU A 230 -6.11 -0.60 -15.59
N TRP A 231 -6.55 -1.38 -14.58
CA TRP A 231 -5.68 -2.24 -13.76
C TRP A 231 -6.34 -3.57 -13.38
N PRO A 232 -5.66 -4.72 -13.52
CA PRO A 232 -4.88 -5.15 -14.67
C PRO A 232 -5.86 -5.64 -15.76
N GLY A 233 -5.98 -4.87 -16.84
CA GLY A 233 -7.03 -5.01 -17.87
C GLY A 233 -7.00 -6.31 -18.68
N LYS A 234 -7.50 -7.43 -18.12
CA LYS A 234 -7.58 -8.71 -18.84
C LYS A 234 -8.91 -9.49 -18.72
N ALA A 235 -9.83 -9.10 -17.84
CA ALA A 235 -11.14 -9.76 -17.73
C ALA A 235 -12.27 -8.75 -17.58
N LEU A 236 -12.82 -8.29 -18.71
CA LEU A 236 -13.97 -7.38 -18.76
C LEU A 236 -15.23 -8.04 -18.15
N ASP A 237 -15.30 -9.36 -18.21
CA ASP A 237 -16.42 -10.26 -17.87
C ASP A 237 -16.50 -10.63 -16.38
N LYS A 238 -15.44 -10.37 -15.59
CA LYS A 238 -15.33 -10.83 -14.19
C LYS A 238 -15.36 -9.70 -13.16
N GLY A 239 -15.74 -8.50 -13.57
CA GLY A 239 -15.83 -7.34 -12.69
C GLY A 239 -16.89 -7.50 -11.59
N VAL A 240 -16.56 -7.04 -10.39
CA VAL A 240 -17.56 -6.79 -9.34
C VAL A 240 -17.92 -5.32 -9.42
N SER A 241 -19.18 -4.98 -9.65
CA SER A 241 -19.67 -3.61 -9.53
C SER A 241 -20.53 -3.40 -8.29
N TRP A 242 -20.52 -2.17 -7.82
CA TRP A 242 -21.25 -1.76 -6.62
C TRP A 242 -22.44 -0.92 -7.01
N GLY A 243 -23.59 -1.25 -6.42
CA GLY A 243 -24.83 -0.50 -6.59
C GLY A 243 -25.83 -0.70 -5.48
N VAL A 244 -26.82 0.19 -5.48
CA VAL A 244 -28.03 0.07 -4.67
C VAL A 244 -29.14 -0.46 -5.59
N ARG A 245 -30.00 -1.34 -5.07
CA ARG A 245 -31.14 -1.89 -5.84
C ARG A 245 -32.09 -0.80 -6.30
N GLU A 246 -32.31 0.18 -5.44
CA GLU A 246 -33.09 1.38 -5.75
C GLU A 246 -32.17 2.47 -6.30
N LYS A 247 -32.52 3.00 -7.47
CA LYS A 247 -31.74 4.05 -8.13
C LYS A 247 -31.90 5.35 -7.36
N TRP A 248 -30.85 5.77 -6.66
CA TRP A 248 -30.82 7.06 -5.98
C TRP A 248 -29.98 8.08 -6.76
N ASP A 249 -30.59 9.22 -7.09
CA ASP A 249 -29.90 10.33 -7.74
C ASP A 249 -29.38 11.33 -6.71
N ALA A 250 -28.07 11.32 -6.52
CA ALA A 250 -27.40 12.07 -5.46
C ALA A 250 -27.50 13.59 -5.63
N LYS A 251 -27.63 14.05 -6.88
CA LYS A 251 -27.79 15.47 -7.20
C LYS A 251 -29.21 15.96 -6.87
N GLU A 252 -30.22 15.19 -7.21
CA GLU A 252 -31.62 15.57 -6.92
C GLU A 252 -31.87 15.65 -5.42
N ALA A 253 -31.29 14.72 -4.64
CA ALA A 253 -31.36 14.77 -3.19
C ALA A 253 -30.71 16.02 -2.60
N TRP A 254 -29.57 16.44 -3.16
CA TRP A 254 -28.91 17.68 -2.78
C TRP A 254 -29.80 18.90 -3.07
N ASP A 255 -30.35 18.97 -4.28
CA ASP A 255 -31.21 20.08 -4.72
C ASP A 255 -32.48 20.18 -3.85
N HIS A 256 -33.02 19.04 -3.39
CA HIS A 256 -34.16 19.02 -2.48
C HIS A 256 -33.82 19.60 -1.10
N ILE A 257 -32.65 19.25 -0.54
CA ILE A 257 -32.21 19.77 0.77
C ILE A 257 -31.99 21.28 0.71
N ILE A 258 -31.34 21.77 -0.35
CA ILE A 258 -31.12 23.21 -0.53
C ILE A 258 -32.44 23.96 -0.67
N LYS A 259 -33.41 23.40 -1.41
CA LYS A 259 -34.75 23.99 -1.52
C LYS A 259 -35.49 24.02 -0.18
N ALA A 260 -35.41 22.94 0.61
CA ALA A 260 -36.03 22.89 1.93
C ALA A 260 -35.44 23.95 2.87
N GLN A 261 -34.11 24.06 2.92
CA GLN A 261 -33.45 25.08 3.74
C GLN A 261 -33.73 26.50 3.29
N ALA A 262 -33.90 26.73 1.98
CA ALA A 262 -34.30 28.02 1.47
C ALA A 262 -35.74 28.38 1.88
N ALA A 263 -36.63 27.39 2.06
CA ALA A 263 -38.00 27.61 2.53
C ALA A 263 -38.06 27.88 4.04
N ASP A 264 -37.20 27.26 4.84
CA ASP A 264 -37.12 27.48 6.30
C ASP A 264 -36.48 28.83 6.68
N ALA A 265 -35.80 29.49 5.73
CA ALA A 265 -35.16 30.79 5.92
C ALA A 265 -36.08 31.99 5.61
N VAL A 266 -37.32 31.74 5.17
CA VAL A 266 -38.36 32.74 4.84
C VAL A 266 -39.40 32.77 5.95
#